data_AF-A0A438J7X5-F1
#
_entry.id   AF-A0A438J7X5-F1
#
_cell.length_a   1.000
_cell.length_b   1.000
_cell.length_c   1.000
_cell.angle_alpha   90.00
_cell.angle_beta   90.00
_cell.angle_gamma   90.00
#
_symmetry.space_group_name_H-M   'P 1'
#
loop_
_entity.id
_entity.type
_entity.pdbx_description
1 polymer ?
#
loop_
_entity_poly.entity_id
_entity_poly.type
_entity_poly.pdbx_seq_one_letter_code
_entity_poly.pdbx_strand_id
1 'polypeptide(L)'
;MIPFEAIQQHLSSLTSINTSDIGTHLLVHFGGDASLKFRLPPTALDWFESLRSDAGILLSGCQANETSADMNPMMTGEKAYGAFSNAVQTVFKQQSGKLSNKEVVMLARKALQAQHFEQHPCLYCSDENVDATFLWQPKGPSA
;
A
#
# COMPACT_ATOMS: atom_id res chain seq x y z
N MET A 1 -10.41 0.25 -4.97
CA MET A 1 -10.26 1.71 -5.17
C MET A 1 -11.54 2.38 -4.71
N ILE A 2 -11.47 3.50 -3.98
CA ILE A 2 -12.66 4.24 -3.55
C ILE A 2 -12.95 5.34 -4.58
N PRO A 3 -14.13 5.39 -5.23
CA PRO A 3 -14.48 6.44 -6.18
C PRO A 3 -14.52 7.83 -5.54
N PHE A 4 -14.19 8.87 -6.31
CA PHE A 4 -14.19 10.25 -5.84
C PHE A 4 -15.58 10.68 -5.34
N GLU A 5 -16.62 10.35 -6.09
CA GLU A 5 -18.01 10.70 -5.77
C GLU A 5 -18.44 10.08 -4.44
N ALA A 6 -18.02 8.84 -4.17
CA ALA A 6 -18.31 8.16 -2.90
C ALA A 6 -17.62 8.85 -1.72
N ILE A 7 -16.37 9.28 -1.88
CA ILE A 7 -15.63 10.07 -0.88
C ILE A 7 -16.35 11.39 -0.63
N GLN A 8 -16.72 12.11 -1.70
CA GLN A 8 -17.40 13.38 -1.61
C GLN A 8 -18.75 13.24 -0.89
N GLN A 9 -19.57 12.27 -1.28
CA GLN A 9 -20.89 12.04 -0.67
C GLN A 9 -20.78 11.72 0.82
N HIS A 10 -19.79 10.91 1.20
CA HIS A 10 -19.54 10.57 2.61
C HIS A 10 -19.07 11.79 3.41
N LEU A 11 -18.15 12.59 2.89
CA LEU A 11 -17.67 13.78 3.58
C LEU A 11 -18.74 14.88 3.69
N SER A 12 -19.57 15.04 2.66
CA SER A 12 -20.72 15.94 2.71
C SER A 12 -21.71 15.50 3.79
N SER A 13 -21.98 14.20 3.95
CA SER A 13 -22.88 13.71 5.01
C SER A 13 -22.33 13.93 6.42
N LEU A 14 -21.01 13.84 6.61
CA LEU A 14 -20.35 14.08 7.91
C LEU A 14 -20.29 15.54 8.33
N THR A 15 -20.21 16.47 7.36
CA THR A 15 -19.98 17.89 7.63
C THR A 15 -21.20 18.78 7.42
N SER A 16 -22.21 18.29 6.68
CA SER A 16 -23.38 19.06 6.24
C SER A 16 -23.02 20.31 5.40
N ILE A 17 -21.85 20.32 4.76
CA ILE A 17 -21.41 21.40 3.87
C ILE A 17 -21.69 21.02 2.42
N ASN A 18 -22.13 21.99 1.62
CA ASN A 18 -22.33 21.82 0.19
C ASN A 18 -21.15 22.41 -0.60
N THR A 19 -20.04 21.66 -0.69
CA THR A 19 -18.87 22.01 -1.50
C THR A 19 -18.32 20.77 -2.20
N SER A 20 -17.62 20.96 -3.33
CA SER A 20 -16.85 19.89 -3.98
C SER A 20 -15.40 19.84 -3.51
N ASP A 21 -14.96 20.81 -2.72
CA ASP A 21 -13.62 20.85 -2.16
C ASP A 21 -13.49 19.88 -0.97
N ILE A 22 -12.84 18.73 -1.22
CA ILE A 22 -12.50 17.74 -0.19
C ILE A 22 -11.65 18.36 0.92
N GLY A 23 -10.76 19.31 0.61
CA GLY A 23 -9.90 19.94 1.61
C GLY A 23 -10.72 20.65 2.69
N THR A 24 -11.71 21.44 2.29
CA THR A 24 -12.67 22.10 3.20
C THR A 24 -13.38 21.08 4.09
N HIS A 25 -13.89 19.98 3.52
CA HIS A 25 -14.54 18.95 4.33
C HIS A 25 -13.61 18.33 5.38
N LEU A 26 -12.38 17.97 4.98
CA LEU A 26 -11.39 17.38 5.87
C LEU A 26 -11.00 18.34 7.00
N LEU A 27 -10.82 19.62 6.70
CA LEU A 27 -10.50 20.63 7.72
C LEU A 27 -11.66 20.86 8.69
N VAL A 28 -12.91 20.88 8.23
CA VAL A 28 -14.05 21.06 9.13
C VAL A 28 -14.27 19.85 10.01
N HIS A 29 -14.12 18.63 9.47
CA HIS A 29 -14.36 17.41 10.25
C HIS A 29 -13.21 17.08 11.21
N PHE A 30 -11.96 17.18 10.76
CA PHE A 30 -10.78 16.75 11.53
C PHE A 30 -10.01 17.91 12.16
N GLY A 31 -10.21 19.16 11.73
CA GLY A 31 -9.53 20.34 12.29
C GLY A 31 -8.01 20.19 12.33
N GLY A 32 -7.45 20.25 13.54
CA GLY A 32 -6.02 20.10 13.82
C GLY A 32 -5.45 18.70 13.56
N ASP A 33 -6.30 17.71 13.29
CA ASP A 33 -5.88 16.33 12.96
C ASP A 33 -5.93 16.05 11.45
N ALA A 34 -6.39 17.01 10.65
CA ALA A 34 -6.34 16.89 9.20
C ALA A 34 -4.87 16.79 8.71
N SER A 35 -4.67 16.15 7.55
CA SER A 35 -3.35 16.05 6.93
C SER A 35 -2.74 17.45 6.70
N LEU A 36 -1.43 17.56 6.95
CA LEU A 36 -0.68 18.81 6.77
C LEU A 36 -0.84 19.38 5.36
N LYS A 37 -1.03 18.52 4.35
CA LYS A 37 -1.29 18.94 2.96
C LYS A 37 -2.50 19.88 2.84
N PHE A 38 -3.52 19.72 3.68
CA PHE A 38 -4.72 20.57 3.67
C PHE A 38 -4.63 21.73 4.65
N ARG A 39 -3.74 21.66 5.65
CA ARG A 39 -3.60 22.68 6.71
C ARG A 39 -2.56 23.74 6.40
N LEU A 40 -1.52 23.37 5.65
CA LEU A 40 -0.37 24.22 5.40
C LEU A 40 -0.43 24.84 3.99
N PRO A 41 0.11 26.05 3.81
CA PRO A 41 0.27 26.62 2.48
C PRO A 41 1.30 25.80 1.68
N PRO A 42 1.22 25.80 0.33
CA PRO A 42 2.13 25.03 -0.52
C PRO A 42 3.62 25.28 -0.22
N THR A 43 4.00 26.52 0.06
CA THR A 43 5.39 26.92 0.37
C THR A 43 5.97 26.28 1.64
N ALA A 44 5.12 25.81 2.55
CA ALA A 44 5.57 25.09 3.74
C ALA A 44 5.74 23.58 3.49
N LEU A 45 5.20 23.05 2.37
CA LEU A 45 5.27 21.64 2.01
C LEU A 45 6.52 21.28 1.20
N ASP A 46 7.14 22.26 0.53
CA ASP A 46 8.39 22.10 -0.23
C ASP A 46 9.53 21.51 0.63
N TRP A 47 9.45 21.65 1.96
CA TRP A 47 10.42 21.07 2.90
C TRP A 47 10.35 19.54 2.98
N PHE A 48 9.20 18.94 2.66
CA PHE A 48 9.02 17.48 2.71
C PHE A 48 9.49 16.79 1.42
N GLU A 49 9.75 17.50 0.33
CA GLU A 49 10.15 16.88 -0.94
C GLU A 49 11.61 16.37 -0.93
N SER A 50 12.39 16.76 0.08
CA SER A 50 13.77 16.28 0.26
C SER A 50 13.85 15.01 1.13
N LEU A 51 13.12 13.95 0.77
CA LEU A 51 13.48 12.62 1.30
C LEU A 51 14.74 12.13 0.58
N ARG A 52 15.75 11.71 1.34
CA ARG A 52 16.94 11.08 0.77
C ARG A 52 16.54 9.84 -0.01
N SER A 53 17.23 9.58 -1.12
CA SER A 53 17.02 8.44 -2.03
C SER A 53 17.02 7.04 -1.38
N ASP A 54 17.35 6.95 -0.09
CA ASP A 54 17.53 5.70 0.66
C ASP A 54 16.81 5.73 2.02
N ALA A 55 15.74 6.52 2.15
CA ALA A 55 14.98 6.64 3.39
C ALA A 55 13.93 5.53 3.59
N GLY A 56 13.73 4.64 2.60
CA GLY A 56 12.78 3.56 2.70
C GLY A 56 12.60 2.74 1.42
N ILE A 57 11.89 1.62 1.57
CA ILE A 57 11.51 0.69 0.50
C ILE A 57 9.98 0.66 0.45
N LEU A 58 9.40 0.84 -0.74
CA LEU A 58 7.96 0.77 -0.95
C LEU A 58 7.60 -0.43 -1.82
N LEU A 59 6.69 -1.27 -1.32
CA LEU A 59 6.03 -2.31 -2.09
C LEU A 59 4.57 -1.89 -2.32
N SER A 60 4.18 -1.61 -3.56
CA SER A 60 2.77 -1.35 -3.91
C SER A 60 2.06 -2.65 -4.24
N GLY A 61 0.75 -2.74 -3.95
CA GLY A 61 -0.05 -3.94 -4.26
C GLY A 61 -0.40 -4.13 -5.73
N CYS A 62 -0.27 -3.08 -6.54
CA CYS A 62 -0.57 -3.08 -7.97
C CYS A 62 0.22 -1.97 -8.69
N GLN A 63 0.14 -1.92 -10.01
CA GLN A 63 0.57 -0.77 -10.80
C GLN A 63 -0.41 0.40 -10.64
N ALA A 64 0.02 1.60 -11.02
CA ALA A 64 -0.78 2.83 -10.86
C ALA A 64 -2.10 2.83 -11.65
N ASN A 65 -2.19 2.03 -12.71
CA ASN A 65 -3.37 1.85 -13.56
C ASN A 65 -4.20 0.60 -13.22
N GLU A 66 -3.90 -0.06 -12.11
CA GLU A 66 -4.56 -1.29 -11.67
C GLU A 66 -5.25 -1.09 -10.32
N THR A 67 -6.09 -2.05 -9.92
CA THR A 67 -6.71 -2.06 -8.59
C THR A 67 -6.18 -3.22 -7.76
N SER A 68 -5.71 -2.92 -6.55
CA SER A 68 -5.41 -3.94 -5.56
C SER A 68 -6.70 -4.58 -5.06
N ALA A 69 -6.77 -5.91 -5.05
CA ALA A 69 -7.96 -6.69 -4.75
C ALA A 69 -8.08 -7.04 -3.26
N ASP A 70 -9.29 -6.87 -2.73
CA ASP A 70 -9.74 -7.40 -1.46
C ASP A 70 -10.54 -8.69 -1.70
N MET A 71 -10.10 -9.78 -1.09
CA MET A 71 -10.73 -11.09 -1.20
C MET A 71 -11.68 -11.32 -0.06
N ASN A 72 -12.90 -11.76 -0.40
CA ASN A 72 -13.89 -12.17 0.58
C ASN A 72 -14.46 -13.54 0.19
N PRO A 73 -13.81 -14.63 0.64
CA PRO A 73 -14.25 -15.99 0.35
C PRO A 73 -15.45 -16.38 1.24
N MET A 74 -16.56 -15.64 1.12
CA MET A 74 -17.78 -15.86 1.92
C MET A 74 -18.36 -17.27 1.75
N MET A 75 -18.11 -17.93 0.61
CA MET A 75 -18.63 -19.26 0.33
C MET A 75 -17.86 -20.39 1.03
N THR A 76 -16.63 -20.15 1.51
CA THR A 76 -15.80 -21.18 2.16
C THR A 76 -15.68 -21.01 3.68
N GLY A 77 -16.26 -19.94 4.25
CA GLY A 77 -16.13 -19.60 5.67
C GLY A 77 -14.74 -19.09 6.06
N GLU A 78 -13.88 -18.83 5.08
CA GLU A 78 -12.55 -18.27 5.29
C GLU A 78 -12.61 -16.76 5.55
N LYS A 79 -11.59 -16.24 6.24
CA LYS A 79 -11.50 -14.81 6.56
C LYS A 79 -11.16 -14.00 5.30
N ALA A 80 -11.73 -12.81 5.18
CA ALA A 80 -11.35 -11.86 4.15
C ALA A 80 -9.86 -11.45 4.28
N TYR A 81 -9.21 -11.18 3.15
CA TYR A 81 -7.79 -10.80 3.11
C TYR A 81 -7.49 -9.90 1.90
N GLY A 82 -6.45 -9.07 2.00
CA GLY A 82 -5.90 -8.38 0.84
C GLY A 82 -5.07 -9.34 -0.01
N ALA A 83 -5.33 -9.41 -1.32
CA ALA A 83 -4.72 -10.39 -2.21
C ALA A 83 -3.18 -10.30 -2.21
N PHE A 84 -2.61 -9.09 -2.30
CA PHE A 84 -1.15 -8.91 -2.28
C PHE A 84 -0.53 -9.29 -0.94
N SER A 85 -1.11 -8.84 0.18
CA SER A 85 -0.60 -9.16 1.53
C SER A 85 -0.65 -10.68 1.81
N ASN A 86 -1.68 -11.38 1.32
CA ASN A 86 -1.75 -12.83 1.41
C ASN A 86 -0.73 -13.53 0.50
N ALA A 87 -0.48 -13.01 -0.70
CA ALA A 87 0.55 -13.51 -1.59
C ALA A 87 1.94 -13.42 -0.96
N VAL A 88 2.28 -12.29 -0.32
CA VAL A 88 3.55 -12.13 0.43
C VAL A 88 3.67 -13.18 1.53
N GLN A 89 2.62 -13.38 2.34
CA GLN A 89 2.64 -14.42 3.38
C GLN A 89 2.81 -15.83 2.81
N THR A 90 2.16 -16.13 1.69
CA THR A 90 2.26 -17.43 1.01
C THR A 90 3.67 -17.70 0.53
N VAL A 91 4.35 -16.69 -0.01
CA VAL A 91 5.77 -16.78 -0.41
C VAL A 91 6.64 -17.22 0.78
N PHE A 92 6.50 -16.60 1.95
CA PHE A 92 7.27 -16.97 3.14
C PHE A 92 6.92 -18.34 3.73
N LYS A 93 5.70 -18.84 3.49
CA LYS A 93 5.32 -20.20 3.89
C LYS A 93 5.95 -21.27 2.98
N GLN A 94 6.21 -20.94 1.73
CA GLN A 94 6.69 -21.88 0.71
C GLN A 94 8.21 -21.86 0.53
N GLN A 95 8.86 -20.74 0.80
CA GLN A 95 10.30 -20.58 0.65
C GLN A 95 11.03 -20.89 1.95
N SER A 96 12.19 -21.53 1.82
CA SER A 96 13.14 -21.72 2.92
C SER A 96 14.32 -20.77 2.72
N GLY A 97 14.77 -20.14 3.81
CA GLY A 97 15.90 -19.23 3.78
C GLY A 97 15.52 -17.77 3.55
N LYS A 98 16.53 -16.94 3.25
CA LYS A 98 16.35 -15.50 3.16
C LYS A 98 15.92 -15.06 1.78
N LEU A 99 14.99 -14.12 1.72
CA LEU A 99 14.53 -13.48 0.47
C LEU A 99 14.92 -12.02 0.43
N SER A 100 15.36 -11.55 -0.74
CA SER A 100 15.56 -10.14 -1.05
C SER A 100 14.24 -9.39 -1.29
N ASN A 101 14.28 -8.06 -1.26
CA ASN A 101 13.11 -7.22 -1.59
C ASN A 101 12.54 -7.54 -2.97
N LYS A 102 13.41 -7.72 -3.97
CA LYS A 102 13.04 -8.11 -5.33
C LYS A 102 12.41 -9.50 -5.39
N GLU A 103 12.99 -10.48 -4.72
CA GLU A 103 12.46 -11.85 -4.73
C GLU A 103 11.06 -11.93 -4.14
N VAL A 104 10.80 -11.21 -3.03
CA VAL A 104 9.46 -11.14 -2.42
C VAL A 104 8.42 -10.65 -3.43
N VAL A 105 8.69 -9.54 -4.14
CA VAL A 105 7.75 -8.98 -5.13
C VAL A 105 7.59 -9.91 -6.34
N MET A 106 8.68 -10.49 -6.85
CA MET A 106 8.62 -11.39 -8.01
C MET A 106 7.86 -12.67 -7.71
N LEU A 107 8.05 -13.27 -6.53
CA LEU A 107 7.34 -14.47 -6.12
C LEU A 107 5.87 -14.15 -5.79
N ALA A 108 5.58 -13.00 -5.18
CA ALA A 108 4.20 -12.57 -4.92
C ALA A 108 3.43 -12.36 -6.22
N ARG A 109 4.05 -11.76 -7.25
CA ARG A 109 3.47 -11.65 -8.61
C ARG A 109 3.10 -13.01 -9.19
N LYS A 110 4.02 -13.99 -9.10
CA LYS A 110 3.75 -15.36 -9.57
C LYS A 110 2.59 -16.02 -8.82
N ALA A 111 2.52 -15.83 -7.50
CA ALA A 111 1.43 -16.38 -6.68
C ALA A 111 0.07 -15.74 -7.03
N LEU A 112 0.04 -14.45 -7.34
CA LEU A 112 -1.16 -13.74 -7.77
C LEU A 112 -1.61 -14.17 -9.17
N GLN A 113 -0.67 -14.31 -10.11
CA GLN A 113 -0.96 -14.79 -11.46
C GLN A 113 -1.52 -16.22 -11.45
N ALA A 114 -0.99 -17.11 -10.60
CA ALA A 114 -1.50 -18.47 -10.43
C ALA A 114 -2.93 -18.51 -9.88
N GLN A 115 -3.37 -17.45 -9.21
CA GLN A 115 -4.74 -17.27 -8.72
C GLN A 115 -5.60 -16.40 -9.66
N HIS A 116 -5.12 -16.13 -10.87
CA HIS A 116 -5.79 -15.34 -11.90
C HIS A 116 -6.09 -13.88 -11.50
N PHE A 117 -5.31 -13.30 -10.59
CA PHE A 117 -5.38 -11.85 -10.33
C PHE A 117 -4.67 -11.07 -11.43
N GLU A 118 -5.28 -9.96 -11.84
CA GLU A 118 -4.70 -9.02 -12.82
C GLU A 118 -3.69 -8.04 -12.21
N GLN A 119 -3.65 -7.92 -10.88
CA GLN A 119 -2.79 -6.95 -10.20
C GLN A 119 -1.29 -7.35 -10.22
N HIS A 120 -0.41 -6.37 -10.42
CA HIS A 120 1.04 -6.54 -10.44
C HIS A 120 1.71 -5.67 -9.37
N PRO A 121 2.06 -6.23 -8.20
CA PRO A 121 2.76 -5.50 -7.15
C PRO A 121 4.08 -4.90 -7.64
N CYS A 122 4.51 -3.72 -7.19
CA CYS A 122 5.77 -3.09 -7.61
C CYS A 122 6.73 -2.86 -6.44
N LEU A 123 8.04 -2.84 -6.75
CA LEU A 123 9.10 -2.48 -5.83
C LEU A 123 9.65 -1.10 -6.21
N TYR A 124 9.70 -0.19 -5.25
CA TYR A 124 10.35 1.12 -5.38
C TYR A 124 11.37 1.25 -4.25
N CYS A 125 12.65 1.22 -4.62
CA CYS A 125 13.78 1.38 -3.72
C CYS A 125 15.01 1.83 -4.53
N SER A 126 16.10 2.17 -3.84
CA SER A 126 17.41 2.33 -4.46
C SER A 126 17.94 1.01 -5.01
N ASP A 127 18.92 1.08 -5.91
CA ASP A 127 19.57 -0.10 -6.50
C ASP A 127 20.22 -0.98 -5.42
N GLU A 128 20.82 -0.38 -4.38
CA GLU A 128 21.42 -1.11 -3.27
C GLU A 128 20.40 -1.95 -2.50
N ASN A 129 19.16 -1.49 -2.42
CA ASN A 129 18.09 -2.18 -1.68
C ASN A 129 17.40 -3.28 -2.49
N VAL A 130 17.58 -3.34 -3.81
CA VAL A 130 16.89 -4.32 -4.66
C VAL A 130 17.19 -5.75 -4.21
N ASP A 131 18.47 -6.05 -4.01
CA ASP A 131 18.97 -7.37 -3.62
C ASP A 131 19.24 -7.50 -2.11
N ALA A 132 19.00 -6.43 -1.34
CA ALA A 132 19.04 -6.49 0.13
C ALA A 132 17.95 -7.41 0.68
N THR A 133 18.24 -8.07 1.81
CA THR A 133 17.27 -8.95 2.49
C THR A 133 16.01 -8.17 2.86
N PHE A 134 14.84 -8.71 2.51
CA PHE A 134 13.54 -8.11 2.82
C PHE A 134 13.32 -8.11 4.33
N LEU A 135 13.25 -6.92 4.92
CA LEU A 135 13.16 -6.71 6.37
C LEU A 135 14.26 -7.49 7.13
N TRP A 136 14.09 -7.60 8.44
CA TRP A 136 14.94 -8.46 9.24
C TRP A 136 14.44 -9.91 9.20
N GLN A 137 15.27 -10.81 8.67
CA GLN A 137 14.99 -12.25 8.65
C GLN A 137 15.99 -12.97 9.57
N PRO A 138 15.51 -13.72 10.59
CA PRO A 138 16.37 -14.45 11.50
C PRO A 138 17.28 -15.41 10.73
N LYS A 139 18.49 -15.66 11.24
CA LYS A 139 19.29 -16.78 10.73
C LYS A 139 18.53 -18.07 11.06
N GLY A 140 18.23 -18.88 10.05
CA GLY A 140 17.75 -20.25 10.28
C GLY A 140 18.78 -21.03 11.12
N PRO A 141 18.38 -22.12 11.79
CA PRO A 141 19.34 -22.99 12.46
C PRO A 141 20.38 -23.43 11.42
N SER A 142 21.66 -23.21 11.73
CA SER A 142 22.77 -23.76 10.96
C SER A 142 22.62 -25.27 10.88
N ALA A 143 22.56 -25.78 9.65
CA ALA A 143 22.58 -27.22 9.36
C ALA A 143 23.86 -27.87 9.89
#